data_AF-A0A1I3CJ03-F1
#
_entry.id   AF-A0A1I3CJ03-F1
#
_cell.length_a   1.000
_cell.length_b   1.000
_cell.length_c   1.000
_cell.angle_alpha   90.00
_cell.angle_beta   90.00
_cell.angle_gamma   90.00
#
_symmetry.space_group_name_H-M   'P 1'
#
loop_
_entity.id
_entity.type
_entity.pdbx_description
1 polymer ?
#
loop_
_entity_poly.entity_id
_entity_poly.type
_entity_poly.pdbx_seq_one_letter_code
_entity_poly.pdbx_strand_id
1 'polypeptide(L)' 'MRWEIWTLAGLYVLVGIGLFYSLAIDSDELFLTVTAAVFALMGPMAYLVYKKQISDGE' A
#
# COMPACT_ATOMS: atom_id res chain seq x y z
N MET A 1 -3.95 14.60 -6.52
CA MET A 1 -4.84 13.42 -6.43
C MET A 1 -4.56 12.32 -7.44
N ARG A 2 -4.70 12.53 -8.75
CA ARG A 2 -4.45 11.44 -9.73
C ARG A 2 -3.04 10.86 -9.61
N TRP A 3 -2.01 11.70 -9.59
CA TRP A 3 -0.62 11.26 -9.45
C TRP A 3 -0.34 10.50 -8.14
N GLU A 4 -0.86 10.98 -7.00
CA GLU A 4 -0.68 10.35 -5.69
C GLU A 4 -1.30 8.94 -5.61
N ILE A 5 -2.48 8.76 -6.22
CA ILE A 5 -3.15 7.46 -6.29
C ILE A 5 -2.34 6.48 -7.16
N TRP A 6 -1.79 6.93 -8.29
CA TRP A 6 -0.94 6.09 -9.14
C TRP A 6 0.38 5.69 -8.43
N THR A 7 1.00 6.62 -7.69
CA THR A 7 2.19 6.31 -6.89
C THR A 7 1.88 5.28 -5.81
N LEU A 8 0.76 5.43 -5.08
CA LEU A 8 0.34 4.45 -4.07
C LEU A 8 0.01 3.09 -4.68
N ALA A 9 -0.68 3.06 -5.82
CA ALA A 9 -0.95 1.82 -6.54
C ALA A 9 0.37 1.11 -6.93
N GLY A 10 1.36 1.86 -7.42
CA GLY A 10 2.70 1.31 -7.70
C GLY A 10 3.39 0.74 -6.45
N LEU A 11 3.31 1.44 -5.32
CA LEU A 11 3.85 0.96 -4.04
C LEU A 11 3.17 -0.33 -3.58
N TYR A 12 1.84 -0.44 -3.70
CA TYR A 12 1.13 -1.68 -3.39
C TYR A 12 1.56 -2.85 -4.27
N VAL A 13 1.81 -2.61 -5.56
CA VAL A 13 2.33 -3.66 -6.47
C VAL A 13 3.71 -4.13 -6.02
N LEU A 14 4.62 -3.20 -5.67
CA LEU A 14 5.96 -3.54 -5.17
C LEU A 14 5.90 -4.36 -3.88
N VAL A 15 5.02 -3.98 -2.94
CA VAL A 15 4.80 -4.72 -1.70
C VAL A 15 4.21 -6.11 -1.98
N GLY A 16 3.28 -6.22 -2.94
CA GLY A 16 2.75 -7.51 -3.39
C GLY A 16 3.84 -8.43 -3.97
N ILE A 17 4.76 -7.89 -4.77
CA ILE A 17 5.93 -8.64 -5.27
C ILE A 17 6.81 -9.09 -4.10
N GLY A 18 7.01 -8.24 -3.09
CA GLY A 18 7.75 -8.58 -1.87
C GLY A 18 7.13 -9.75 -1.09
N LEU A 19 5.81 -9.82 -0.99
CA LEU A 19 5.10 -10.93 -0.33
C LEU A 19 5.23 -12.23 -1.14
N PHE A 20 5.14 -12.15 -2.46
CA PHE A 20 5.38 -13.30 -3.33
C PHE A 20 6.81 -13.81 -3.20
N TYR A 21 7.78 -12.89 -3.14
CA TYR A 21 9.18 -13.24 -2.95
C TYR A 21 9.44 -13.86 -1.58
N SER A 22 8.88 -13.31 -0.49
CA SER A 22 9.02 -13.89 0.85
C SER A 22 8.50 -15.33 0.91
N LEU A 23 7.40 -15.61 0.21
CA LEU A 23 6.83 -16.95 0.11
C LEU A 23 7.71 -17.89 -0.72
N ALA A 24 8.37 -17.38 -1.77
CA ALA A 24 9.28 -18.16 -2.59
C ALA A 24 10.57 -18.56 -1.86
N ILE A 25 11.04 -17.74 -0.90
CA ILE A 25 12.24 -18.02 -0.10
C ILE A 25 11.95 -18.57 1.30
N ASP A 26 10.67 -18.81 1.62
CA ASP A 26 10.20 -19.30 2.93
C ASP A 26 10.75 -18.49 4.12
N SER A 27 10.66 -17.15 4.03
CA SER A 27 11.18 -16.23 5.05
C SER A 27 10.08 -15.51 5.80
N ASP A 28 9.86 -15.94 7.05
CA ASP A 28 8.88 -15.34 7.96
C ASP A 28 9.20 -13.89 8.31
N GLU A 29 10.47 -13.55 8.50
CA GLU A 29 10.90 -12.17 8.80
C GLU A 29 10.58 -11.23 7.63
N LEU A 30 10.84 -11.68 6.40
CA LEU A 30 10.56 -10.88 5.20
C LEU A 30 9.05 -10.75 4.98
N PHE A 31 8.29 -11.83 5.19
CA PHE A 31 6.83 -11.81 5.13
C PHE A 31 6.22 -10.81 6.13
N LEU A 32 6.67 -10.84 7.39
CA LEU A 32 6.23 -9.90 8.43
C LEU A 32 6.58 -8.45 8.09
N THR A 33 7.81 -8.20 7.62
CA THR A 33 8.28 -6.86 7.26
C THR A 33 7.46 -6.27 6.11
N VAL A 34 7.22 -7.06 5.07
CA VAL A 34 6.46 -6.61 3.90
C VAL A 34 4.97 -6.44 4.27
N THR A 35 4.43 -7.30 5.13
CA THR A 35 3.07 -7.14 5.67
C THR A 35 2.93 -5.86 6.48
N ALA A 36 3.91 -5.51 7.32
CA ALA A 36 3.92 -4.24 8.04
C ALA A 36 3.94 -3.04 7.08
N ALA A 37 4.67 -3.14 5.96
CA ALA A 37 4.66 -2.11 4.93
C ALA A 37 3.27 -1.93 4.27
N VAL A 38 2.49 -3.00 4.08
CA VAL A 38 1.08 -2.91 3.62
C VAL A 38 0.27 -2.04 4.57
N PHE A 39 0.35 -2.31 5.88
CA PHE A 39 -0.40 -1.57 6.89
C PHE A 39 0.02 -0.10 6.96
N ALA A 40 1.32 0.18 6.84
CA ALA A 40 1.81 1.56 6.79
C ALA A 40 1.25 2.34 5.59
N LEU A 41 1.11 1.69 4.42
CA LEU A 41 0.55 2.30 3.21
C LEU A 41 -0.98 2.49 3.25
N MET A 42 -1.70 1.75 4.10
CA MET A 42 -3.15 1.91 4.26
C MET A 42 -3.52 3.28 4.81
N GLY A 43 -2.71 3.85 5.71
CA GLY A 43 -2.95 5.17 6.30
C GLY A 43 -3.03 6.29 5.25
N PRO A 44 -1.99 6.48 4.42
CA PRO A 44 -2.01 7.43 3.31
C PRO A 44 -3.18 7.22 2.34
N MET A 45 -3.52 5.96 2.02
CA MET A 45 -4.67 5.66 1.16
C MET A 45 -6.00 6.09 1.80
N ALA A 46 -6.22 5.75 3.06
CA ALA A 46 -7.42 6.13 3.79
C ALA A 46 -7.56 7.66 3.87
N TYR A 47 -6.45 8.37 4.10
CA TYR A 47 -6.44 9.83 4.10
C TYR A 47 -6.82 10.42 2.73
N LEU A 48 -6.28 9.89 1.63
CA LEU A 48 -6.63 10.36 0.29
C LEU A 48 -8.08 10.07 -0.07
N VAL A 49 -8.62 8.92 0.32
CA VAL A 49 -10.03 8.56 0.13
C VAL A 49 -10.94 9.52 0.90
N TYR A 50 -10.63 9.77 2.18
CA TYR A 50 -11.36 10.71 3.02
C TYR A 50 -11.34 12.14 2.45
N LYS A 51 -10.15 12.62 2.07
CA LYS A 51 -10.00 13.94 1.45
C LYS A 51 -10.79 14.06 0.14
N LYS A 52 -10.84 12.98 -0.66
CA LYS A 52 -11.61 12.97 -1.91
C LYS A 52 -13.11 13.07 -1.64
N GLN A 53 -13.62 12.33 -0.65
CA GLN A 53 -15.04 12.38 -0.28
C GLN A 53 -15.48 13.76 0.19
N ILE A 54 -14.62 14.49 0.92
CA ILE A 54 -14.91 15.88 1.30
C ILE A 54 -14.96 16.79 0.07
N SER A 55 -14.00 16.66 -0.85
CA SER A 55 -13.92 17.51 -2.04
C SER A 55 -15.02 17.27 -3.07
N ASP A 56 -15.58 16.06 -3.14
CA ASP A 56 -16.69 15.71 -4.06
C ASP A 56 -18.08 15.98 -3.41
N GLY A 57 -18.12 16.34 -2.12
CA GLY A 57 -19.34 16.57 -1.34
C GLY A 57 -19.70 18.04 -1.08
N GLU A 58 -18.86 18.98 -1.53
CA GLU A 58 -19.18 20.42 -1.70
C GLU A 58 -19.70 20.69 -3.13
#